data_AF-A0A7R9E4F9-F1
#
_entry.id   AF-A0A7R9E4F9-F1
#
_cell.length_a   1.000
_cell.length_b   1.000
_cell.length_c   1.000
_cell.angle_alpha   90.00
_cell.angle_beta   90.00
_cell.angle_gamma   90.00
#
_symmetry.space_group_name_H-M   'P 1'
#
loop_
_entity.id
_entity.type
_entity.pdbx_description
1 polymer ?
#
loop_
_entity_poly.entity_id
_entity_poly.type
_entity_poly.pdbx_seq_one_letter_code
_entity_poly.pdbx_strand_id
1 'polypeptide(L)'
;MTSALANYATEAGQHCELQDHCASNPCRNGADCTSLGNSYKCKCSPGFIGPTCSEDIVECRSAPCVHGRCFNTHGSYKKVILYALSIMKP
;
A
#
# COMPACT_ATOMS: atom_id res chain seq x y z
N MET A 1 -15.48 -11.07 -36.65
CA MET A 1 -14.93 -12.01 -35.65
C MET A 1 -13.44 -12.05 -35.93
N THR A 2 -12.53 -11.43 -35.19
CA THR A 2 -12.33 -11.37 -33.73
C THR A 2 -11.78 -10.00 -33.29
N SER A 3 -11.94 -9.76 -31.99
CA SER A 3 -11.85 -8.51 -31.24
C SER A 3 -10.46 -8.25 -30.64
N ALA A 4 -10.20 -6.97 -30.32
CA ALA A 4 -9.13 -6.41 -29.47
C ALA A 4 -7.70 -6.53 -30.04
N LEU A 5 -6.86 -5.49 -30.08
CA LEU A 5 -6.18 -4.78 -28.99
C LEU A 5 -5.47 -3.57 -29.66
N ALA A 6 -5.33 -2.35 -29.14
CA ALA A 6 -5.50 -1.80 -27.81
C ALA A 6 -5.93 -0.34 -27.98
N ASN A 7 -7.00 0.05 -27.28
CA ASN A 7 -7.32 1.45 -27.08
C ASN A 7 -6.22 2.05 -26.21
N TYR A 8 -5.21 2.66 -26.84
CA TYR A 8 -4.37 3.65 -26.17
C TYR A 8 -5.29 4.78 -25.73
N ALA A 9 -5.72 4.74 -24.48
CA ALA A 9 -6.57 5.74 -23.88
C ALA A 9 -5.84 7.09 -23.94
N THR A 10 -6.34 7.94 -24.84
CA THR A 10 -6.46 9.40 -24.79
C THR A 10 -6.11 10.05 -23.47
N GLU A 11 -5.21 11.03 -23.48
CA GLU A 11 -5.34 12.32 -22.78
C GLU A 11 -4.14 13.23 -23.10
N ALA A 12 -4.17 13.88 -24.27
CA ALA A 12 -3.38 15.08 -24.52
C ALA A 12 -4.25 16.27 -24.07
N GLY A 13 -3.79 17.05 -23.09
CA GLY A 13 -4.43 18.31 -22.73
C GLY A 13 -4.50 19.25 -23.94
N GLN A 14 -5.27 20.33 -23.82
CA GLN A 14 -5.49 21.34 -24.88
C GLN A 14 -4.18 21.98 -25.42
N HIS A 15 -3.04 21.67 -24.78
CA HIS A 15 -1.67 22.09 -25.11
C HIS A 15 -0.65 20.93 -25.24
N CYS A 16 -1.05 19.67 -25.48
CA CYS A 16 -0.12 18.53 -25.68
C CYS A 16 0.92 18.31 -24.54
N GLU A 17 0.73 18.90 -23.37
CA GLU A 17 1.60 18.70 -22.21
C GLU A 17 1.13 17.46 -21.46
N LEU A 18 1.93 16.40 -21.48
CA LEU A 18 1.76 15.25 -20.59
C LEU A 18 2.19 15.69 -19.18
N GLN A 19 1.24 16.10 -18.35
CA GLN A 19 1.51 16.41 -16.96
C GLN A 19 1.86 15.12 -16.21
N ASP A 20 3.08 15.05 -15.67
CA ASP A 20 3.45 13.98 -14.75
C ASP A 20 2.95 14.32 -13.34
N HIS A 21 1.85 13.69 -12.93
CA HIS A 21 1.28 13.85 -11.60
C HIS A 21 2.07 13.12 -10.51
N CYS A 22 3.04 12.27 -10.88
CA CYS A 22 3.94 11.60 -9.95
C CYS A 22 5.18 12.45 -9.59
N ALA A 23 5.46 13.53 -10.33
CA ALA A 23 6.66 14.36 -10.12
C ALA A 23 6.76 14.94 -8.69
N SER A 24 5.63 15.15 -8.01
CA SER A 24 5.58 15.63 -6.62
C SER A 24 5.76 14.53 -5.57
N ASN A 25 6.00 13.28 -5.98
CA ASN A 25 6.10 12.09 -5.13
C ASN A 25 4.93 11.98 -4.12
N PRO A 26 3.67 11.95 -4.60
CA PRO A 26 2.50 11.92 -3.72
C PRO A 26 2.36 10.60 -2.94
N CYS A 27 2.89 9.50 -3.48
CA CYS A 27 2.82 8.18 -2.88
C CYS A 27 3.88 8.00 -1.79
N ARG A 28 3.48 7.46 -0.64
CA ARG A 28 4.32 7.27 0.55
C ARG A 28 4.70 5.81 0.76
N ASN A 29 5.61 5.58 1.70
CA ASN A 29 5.97 4.25 2.21
C ASN A 29 6.42 3.24 1.14
N GLY A 30 7.12 3.71 0.10
CA GLY A 30 7.64 2.84 -0.96
C GLY A 30 6.60 2.40 -2.00
N ALA A 31 5.43 3.06 -2.03
CA ALA A 31 4.40 2.80 -3.02
C ALA A 31 4.79 3.25 -4.43
N ASP A 32 4.37 2.47 -5.44
CA ASP A 32 4.56 2.83 -6.85
C ASP A 32 3.55 3.90 -7.26
N CYS A 33 4.01 4.92 -7.99
CA CYS A 33 3.14 5.95 -8.55
C CYS A 33 2.94 5.74 -10.05
N THR A 34 1.71 5.90 -10.52
CA THR A 34 1.37 5.92 -11.96
C THR A 34 0.60 7.19 -12.26
N SER A 35 1.11 8.02 -13.18
CA SER A 35 0.37 9.17 -13.70
C SER A 35 -0.75 8.67 -14.63
N LEU A 36 -1.95 9.20 -14.45
CA LEU A 36 -3.18 8.81 -15.14
C LEU A 36 -3.89 10.05 -15.65
N GLY A 37 -3.58 10.47 -16.87
CA GLY A 37 -4.31 11.55 -17.51
C GLY A 37 -4.22 12.85 -16.70
N ASN A 38 -5.34 13.27 -16.08
CA ASN A 38 -5.42 14.41 -15.16
C ASN A 38 -5.19 14.08 -13.66
N SER A 39 -4.69 12.89 -13.33
CA SER A 39 -4.57 12.41 -11.95
C SER A 39 -3.37 11.47 -11.77
N TYR A 40 -3.22 10.92 -10.56
CA TYR A 40 -2.26 9.87 -10.27
C TYR A 40 -2.94 8.74 -9.49
N LYS A 41 -2.33 7.57 -9.51
CA LYS A 41 -2.72 6.44 -8.67
C LYS A 41 -1.50 5.86 -7.97
N CYS A 42 -1.61 5.67 -6.66
CA CYS A 42 -0.63 4.97 -5.87
C CYS A 42 -0.99 3.48 -5.76
N LYS A 43 -0.01 2.62 -5.98
CA LYS A 43 -0.08 1.20 -5.65
C LYS A 43 0.70 0.97 -4.36
N CYS A 44 -0.03 0.78 -3.27
CA CYS A 44 0.56 0.64 -1.95
C CYS A 44 1.38 -0.64 -1.82
N SER A 45 2.54 -0.53 -1.17
CA SER A 45 3.27 -1.69 -0.68
C SER A 45 2.43 -2.43 0.36
N PRO A 46 2.67 -3.74 0.57
CA PRO A 46 1.99 -4.48 1.63
C PRO A 46 2.14 -3.79 2.99
N GLY A 47 1.06 -3.74 3.76
CA GLY A 47 1.04 -3.08 5.07
C GLY A 47 0.57 -1.62 5.06
N PHE A 48 0.33 -1.02 3.88
CA PHE A 48 -0.15 0.37 3.78
C PHE A 48 -1.46 0.50 2.99
N ILE A 49 -2.25 1.51 3.34
CA ILE A 49 -3.54 1.84 2.72
C ILE A 49 -3.71 3.36 2.53
N GLY A 50 -4.83 3.73 1.92
CA GLY A 50 -5.20 5.11 1.63
C GLY A 50 -4.78 5.56 0.21
N PRO A 51 -5.25 6.73 -0.24
CA PRO A 51 -5.03 7.23 -1.60
C PRO A 51 -3.55 7.51 -1.90
N THR A 52 -2.77 7.85 -0.87
CA THR A 52 -1.33 8.15 -0.96
C THR A 52 -0.48 7.07 -0.28
N CYS A 53 -1.07 5.97 0.19
CA CYS A 53 -0.38 4.91 0.93
C CYS A 53 0.34 5.40 2.20
N SER A 54 -0.13 6.49 2.80
CA SER A 54 0.46 7.05 4.03
C SER A 54 0.00 6.35 5.30
N GLU A 55 -1.12 5.63 5.25
CA GLU A 55 -1.73 5.01 6.41
C GLU A 55 -1.22 3.59 6.60
N ASP A 56 -0.82 3.27 7.82
CA ASP A 56 -0.41 1.94 8.25
C ASP A 56 -1.63 1.04 8.48
N ILE A 57 -1.60 -0.19 7.97
CA ILE A 57 -2.63 -1.18 8.29
C ILE A 57 -2.45 -1.58 9.74
N VAL A 58 -3.56 -1.64 10.50
CA VAL A 58 -3.53 -2.17 11.86
C VAL A 58 -3.81 -3.68 11.82
N GLU A 59 -2.81 -4.49 11.49
CA GLU A 59 -2.98 -5.94 11.28
C GLU A 59 -3.53 -6.64 12.53
N CYS A 60 -3.19 -6.14 13.72
CA CYS A 60 -3.68 -6.70 14.98
C CYS A 60 -5.20 -6.58 15.18
N ARG A 61 -5.91 -5.73 14.43
CA ARG A 61 -7.39 -5.64 14.48
C ARG A 61 -8.06 -6.93 14.02
N SER A 62 -7.43 -7.70 13.14
CA SER A 62 -7.95 -8.99 12.66
C SER A 62 -7.81 -10.13 13.68
N ALA A 63 -7.28 -9.84 14.88
CA ALA A 63 -6.95 -10.82 15.91
C ALA A 63 -6.17 -12.04 15.36
N PRO A 64 -5.03 -11.85 14.66
CA PRO A 64 -4.30 -12.94 14.00
C PRO A 64 -3.57 -13.89 14.97
N CYS A 65 -3.74 -13.71 16.29
CA CYS A 65 -3.08 -14.48 17.35
C CYS A 65 -4.12 -15.03 18.33
N VAL A 66 -4.20 -16.37 18.45
CA VAL A 66 -5.12 -17.04 19.38
C VAL A 66 -4.49 -17.21 20.78
N HIS A 67 -3.19 -17.52 20.85
CA HIS A 67 -2.45 -17.78 22.11
C HIS A 67 -1.19 -16.92 22.23
N GLY A 68 -1.35 -15.60 22.10
CA GLY A 68 -0.23 -14.67 22.15
C GLY A 68 -0.65 -13.21 22.14
N ARG A 69 0.34 -12.33 22.07
CA ARG A 69 0.16 -10.89 21.88
C ARG A 69 0.56 -10.51 20.46
N CYS A 70 -0.24 -9.65 19.85
CA CYS A 70 0.05 -9.02 18.57
C CYS A 70 0.55 -7.59 18.83
N PHE A 71 1.58 -7.17 18.10
CA PHE A 71 2.11 -5.81 18.13
C PHE A 71 2.15 -5.26 16.70
N ASN A 72 1.43 -4.17 16.45
CA ASN A 72 1.51 -3.46 15.17
C ASN A 72 2.89 -2.82 15.02
N THR A 73 3.39 -2.80 13.80
CA THR A 73 4.64 -2.12 13.43
C THR A 73 4.45 -1.42 12.09
N HIS A 74 5.32 -0.46 11.76
CA HIS A 74 5.21 0.25 10.49
C HIS A 74 5.36 -0.70 9.30
N GLY A 75 4.29 -0.88 8.52
CA GLY A 75 4.16 -1.77 7.37
C GLY A 75 4.06 -3.26 7.71
N SER A 76 3.92 -3.64 8.99
CA SER A 76 3.92 -5.05 9.38
C SER A 76 3.41 -5.28 10.81
N TYR A 77 3.54 -6.50 11.32
CA TYR A 77 3.23 -6.80 12.71
C TYR A 77 4.09 -7.94 13.29
N LYS A 78 4.25 -7.93 14.61
CA LYS A 78 4.98 -8.96 15.35
C LYS A 78 4.03 -9.77 16.22
N LYS A 79 4.28 -11.08 16.28
CA LYS A 79 3.57 -12.02 17.16
C LYS A 79 4.50 -12.44 18.29
N VAL A 80 4.02 -12.39 19.53
CA VAL A 80 4.75 -12.90 20.69
C VAL A 80 3.87 -13.94 21.39
N ILE A 81 4.35 -15.17 21.42
CA ILE A 81 3.65 -16.28 22.07
C ILE A 81 3.91 -16.24 23.57
N LEU A 82 2.86 -16.36 24.37
CA LEU A 82 2.94 -16.19 25.82
C LEU A 82 3.55 -17.41 26.56
N TYR A 83 3.74 -18.55 25.89
CA TYR A 83 4.37 -19.74 26.50
C TYR A 83 5.85 -19.51 26.89
N ALA A 84 6.52 -18.47 26.36
CA ALA A 84 7.90 -18.14 26.71
C ALA A 84 8.05 -17.54 28.13
N LEU A 85 6.97 -16.99 28.72
CA LEU A 85 7.00 -16.49 30.11
C LEU A 85 7.02 -17.62 31.15
N SER A 86 6.68 -18.85 30.77
CA SER A 86 6.77 -20.03 31.63
C SER A 86 8.17 -20.66 31.67
N ILE A 87 9.09 -20.25 30.77
CA ILE A 87 10.42 -20.87 30.60
C ILE A 87 11.55 -19.90 30.96
N MET A 88 11.27 -18.59 31.10
CA MET A 88 12.24 -17.57 31.54
C MET A 88 12.06 -17.11 33.00
N LYS A 89 11.54 -17.98 33.87
CA LYS A 89 11.60 -17.74 35.32
C LYS A 89 12.76 -18.59 35.88
N PRO A 90 13.80 -17.98 36.49
CA PRO A 90 14.84 -18.73 37.17
C PRO A 90 14.25 -19.52 38.35
#